data_AF-A0A4U9ZGR5-F1
#
_entry.id   AF-A0A4U9ZGR5-F1
#
_cell.length_a   1.000
_cell.length_b   1.000
_cell.length_c   1.000
_cell.angle_alpha   90.00
_cell.angle_beta   90.00
_cell.angle_gamma   90.00
#
_symmetry.space_group_name_H-M   'P 1'
#
loop_
_entity.id
_entity.type
_entity.pdbx_description
1 polymer ?
#
loop_
_entity_poly.entity_id
_entity_poly.type
_entity_poly.pdbx_seq_one_letter_code
_entity_poly.pdbx_strand_id
1 'polypeptide(L)'
;MKTTVDYITKLTQIPSPTGFTKRIMKYVAEELSSFGYQPIKTNKGGLMVSVKGQDDSKHRLVTAHLDTLGAMVRAIKPDGRLKMDLVGGFVYNAIEGENCTVHLAKNGKEISGTILIHQTSVHVYKDAGTAERSQANMEVRLDEKVRTADETRALGIEVGDFIFFDPRVVLTDSGFIKSRHLDDKVSAAILIELLKEYHIHNITLPYTTHFYFSAFEEVGHGANSSLPKETVEYLAVDMGAMGDDQATDEYTVSICVKDASGPYHYDLRQHMVALCLQNTPIN
;
A
#
# COMPACT_ATOMS: atom_id res chain seq x y z
N MET A 1 1.60 -24.70 -5.02
CA MET A 1 2.60 -23.73 -4.51
C MET A 1 2.05 -22.35 -4.81
N LYS A 2 2.07 -21.40 -3.87
CA LYS A 2 1.55 -20.04 -4.13
C LYS A 2 2.42 -19.35 -5.18
N THR A 3 1.79 -18.63 -6.09
CA THR A 3 2.41 -17.78 -7.12
C THR A 3 2.53 -16.33 -6.62
N THR A 4 3.31 -15.50 -7.31
CA THR A 4 3.35 -14.04 -7.06
C THR A 4 1.95 -13.42 -7.13
N VAL A 5 1.10 -13.86 -8.07
CA VAL A 5 -0.28 -13.37 -8.23
C VAL A 5 -1.14 -13.73 -7.01
N ASP A 6 -0.93 -14.90 -6.39
CA ASP A 6 -1.61 -15.27 -5.16
C ASP A 6 -1.21 -14.34 -4.00
N TYR A 7 0.08 -13.97 -3.92
CA TYR A 7 0.54 -12.98 -2.94
C TYR A 7 -0.07 -11.60 -3.18
N ILE A 8 -0.06 -11.11 -4.42
CA ILE A 8 -0.67 -9.81 -4.76
C ILE A 8 -2.15 -9.80 -4.37
N THR A 9 -2.89 -10.84 -4.74
CA THR A 9 -4.32 -11.00 -4.41
C THR A 9 -4.53 -11.02 -2.90
N LYS A 10 -3.69 -11.75 -2.16
CA LYS A 10 -3.84 -11.85 -0.71
C LYS A 10 -3.49 -10.53 -0.01
N LEU A 11 -2.42 -9.87 -0.40
CA LEU A 11 -1.91 -8.66 0.23
C LEU A 11 -2.84 -7.46 0.00
N THR A 12 -3.39 -7.30 -1.20
CA THR A 12 -4.38 -6.25 -1.54
C THR A 12 -5.69 -6.40 -0.76
N GLN A 13 -6.06 -7.63 -0.38
CA GLN A 13 -7.24 -7.91 0.44
C GLN A 13 -7.06 -7.66 1.94
N ILE A 14 -5.83 -7.44 2.42
CA ILE A 14 -5.58 -7.15 3.84
C ILE A 14 -5.57 -5.63 4.03
N PRO A 15 -6.55 -5.04 4.74
CA PRO A 15 -6.55 -3.62 4.98
C PRO A 15 -5.33 -3.18 5.79
N SER A 16 -4.70 -2.11 5.34
CA SER A 16 -3.51 -1.57 5.98
C SER A 16 -3.28 -0.08 5.64
N PRO A 17 -4.30 0.79 5.76
CA PRO A 17 -4.04 2.21 5.60
C PRO A 17 -2.92 2.66 6.55
N THR A 18 -2.15 3.68 6.17
CA THR A 18 -1.03 4.16 7.00
C THR A 18 -1.46 4.38 8.46
N GLY A 19 -0.72 3.79 9.39
CA GLY A 19 -1.08 3.73 10.82
C GLY A 19 -1.85 2.48 11.26
N PHE A 20 -2.39 1.67 10.33
CA PHE A 20 -3.09 0.40 10.59
C PHE A 20 -2.38 -0.82 9.96
N THR A 21 -1.05 -0.88 10.02
CA THR A 21 -0.30 -1.93 9.31
C THR A 21 -0.11 -3.24 10.10
N LYS A 22 -0.56 -3.29 11.37
CA LYS A 22 -0.32 -4.46 12.25
C LYS A 22 -0.82 -5.78 11.64
N ARG A 23 -1.99 -5.78 10.98
CA ARG A 23 -2.56 -7.00 10.40
C ARG A 23 -1.71 -7.54 9.26
N ILE A 24 -1.32 -6.67 8.33
CA ILE A 24 -0.51 -7.09 7.19
C ILE A 24 0.92 -7.44 7.57
N MET A 25 1.53 -6.69 8.50
CA MET A 25 2.86 -6.99 9.02
C MET A 25 2.90 -8.37 9.68
N LYS A 26 1.85 -8.73 10.43
CA LYS A 26 1.71 -10.06 11.01
C LYS A 26 1.66 -11.14 9.93
N TYR A 27 0.81 -10.95 8.91
CA TYR A 27 0.71 -11.90 7.80
C TYR A 27 2.05 -12.12 7.09
N VAL A 28 2.75 -11.04 6.73
CA VAL A 28 4.04 -11.11 6.05
C VAL A 28 5.11 -11.74 6.95
N ALA A 29 5.13 -11.42 8.24
CA ALA A 29 6.05 -12.05 9.19
C ALA A 29 5.83 -13.57 9.30
N GLU A 30 4.57 -14.01 9.38
CA GLU A 30 4.22 -15.44 9.42
C GLU A 30 4.61 -16.15 8.12
N GLU A 31 4.34 -15.53 6.97
CA GLU A 31 4.69 -16.08 5.66
C GLU A 31 6.22 -16.22 5.51
N LEU A 32 6.98 -15.18 5.82
CA LEU A 32 8.45 -15.22 5.72
C LEU A 32 9.07 -16.17 6.73
N SER A 33 8.50 -16.29 7.93
CA SER A 33 8.94 -17.28 8.92
C SER A 33 8.71 -18.71 8.45
N SER A 34 7.66 -18.95 7.64
CA SER A 34 7.41 -20.27 7.05
C SER A 34 8.48 -20.71 6.04
N PHE A 35 9.27 -19.77 5.52
CA PHE A 35 10.45 -20.04 4.68
C PHE A 35 11.74 -20.15 5.51
N GLY A 36 11.66 -20.18 6.85
CA GLY A 36 12.81 -20.27 7.73
C GLY A 36 13.55 -18.95 7.98
N TYR A 37 13.04 -17.82 7.50
CA TYR A 37 13.57 -16.50 7.87
C TYR A 37 13.18 -16.12 9.30
N GLN A 38 13.88 -15.13 9.86
CA GLN A 38 13.55 -14.52 11.16
C GLN A 38 13.24 -13.02 10.97
N PRO A 39 12.00 -12.67 10.60
CA PRO A 39 11.61 -11.28 10.46
C PRO A 39 11.66 -10.53 11.78
N ILE A 40 12.35 -9.39 11.79
CA ILE A 40 12.50 -8.51 12.95
C ILE A 40 11.59 -7.30 12.77
N LYS A 41 10.72 -7.06 13.75
CA LYS A 41 9.90 -5.84 13.78
C LYS A 41 10.77 -4.64 14.09
N THR A 42 10.67 -3.59 13.28
CA THR A 42 11.42 -2.34 13.52
C THR A 42 10.66 -1.40 14.45
N ASN A 43 11.37 -0.40 14.99
CA ASN A 43 10.77 0.56 15.93
C ASN A 43 9.63 1.39 15.30
N LYS A 44 9.72 1.68 14.00
CA LYS A 44 8.64 2.33 13.23
C LYS A 44 7.52 1.37 12.83
N GLY A 45 7.53 0.12 13.30
CA GLY A 45 6.47 -0.86 13.02
C GLY A 45 6.55 -1.53 11.65
N GLY A 46 7.66 -1.36 10.92
CA GLY A 46 7.97 -2.16 9.73
C GLY A 46 8.51 -3.55 10.08
N LEU A 47 8.89 -4.30 9.05
CA LEU A 47 9.44 -5.64 9.17
C LEU A 47 10.73 -5.76 8.37
N MET A 48 11.80 -6.22 9.00
CA MET A 48 13.10 -6.41 8.34
C MET A 48 13.50 -7.89 8.36
N VAL A 49 13.83 -8.44 7.19
CA VAL A 49 14.45 -9.76 7.04
C VAL A 49 15.86 -9.58 6.49
N SER A 50 16.84 -10.24 7.09
CA SER A 50 18.24 -10.16 6.64
C SER A 50 18.66 -11.50 6.07
N VAL A 51 19.17 -11.49 4.84
CA VAL A 51 19.76 -12.65 4.17
C VAL A 51 21.26 -12.46 4.15
N LYS A 52 21.99 -13.32 4.85
CA LYS A 52 23.45 -13.25 4.92
C LYS A 52 24.06 -13.57 3.56
N GLY A 53 24.98 -12.72 3.10
CA GLY A 53 25.73 -12.93 1.87
C GLY A 53 27.14 -13.46 2.11
N GLN A 54 27.92 -13.57 1.03
CA GLN A 54 29.34 -13.92 1.07
C GLN A 54 30.17 -12.79 1.71
N ASP A 55 29.87 -11.54 1.35
CA ASP A 55 30.43 -10.35 1.99
C ASP A 55 29.43 -9.77 3.00
N ASP A 56 29.85 -9.74 4.26
CA ASP A 56 29.09 -9.21 5.40
C ASP A 56 29.64 -7.86 5.90
N SER A 57 30.60 -7.27 5.18
CA SER A 57 31.19 -5.96 5.49
C SER A 57 30.51 -4.79 4.77
N LYS A 58 29.78 -5.10 3.68
CA LYS A 58 28.97 -4.16 2.90
C LYS A 58 27.59 -4.74 2.73
N HIS A 59 26.57 -4.00 3.14
CA HIS A 59 25.19 -4.46 3.10
C HIS A 59 24.38 -3.72 2.05
N ARG A 60 23.33 -4.37 1.57
CA ARG A 60 22.32 -3.82 0.67
C ARG A 60 20.99 -3.78 1.38
N LEU A 61 20.16 -2.78 1.10
CA LEU A 61 18.78 -2.75 1.55
C LEU A 61 17.84 -2.64 0.35
N VAL A 62 16.85 -3.52 0.31
CA VAL A 62 15.77 -3.52 -0.67
C VAL A 62 14.47 -3.32 0.10
N THR A 63 13.66 -2.34 -0.29
CA THR A 63 12.42 -2.01 0.41
C THR A 63 11.22 -2.02 -0.53
N ALA A 64 10.08 -2.40 0.04
CA ALA A 64 8.73 -2.20 -0.48
C ALA A 64 7.85 -1.74 0.69
N HIS A 65 6.78 -1.01 0.44
CA HIS A 65 5.86 -0.60 1.51
C HIS A 65 4.61 -1.48 1.56
N LEU A 66 4.04 -1.57 2.77
CA LEU A 66 2.83 -2.33 3.03
C LEU A 66 1.70 -1.45 3.54
N ASP A 67 1.95 -0.20 3.92
CA ASP A 67 0.86 0.73 4.12
C ASP A 67 0.20 1.13 2.80
N THR A 68 -1.00 1.66 2.90
CA THR A 68 -1.80 2.07 1.75
C THR A 68 -2.49 3.40 2.02
N LEU A 69 -3.00 4.01 0.96
CA LEU A 69 -4.05 5.00 1.06
C LEU A 69 -5.30 4.46 1.80
N GLY A 70 -6.07 5.37 2.40
CA GLY A 70 -7.34 5.08 3.04
C GLY A 70 -8.05 6.33 3.55
N ALA A 71 -8.90 6.19 4.56
CA ALA A 71 -9.50 7.31 5.26
C ALA A 71 -9.71 7.02 6.75
N MET A 72 -10.07 8.05 7.51
CA MET A 72 -10.47 7.95 8.91
C MET A 72 -11.74 8.74 9.17
N VAL A 73 -12.54 8.28 10.13
CA VAL A 73 -13.73 9.00 10.60
C VAL A 73 -13.28 10.31 11.23
N ARG A 74 -13.71 11.44 10.63
CA ARG A 74 -13.38 12.79 11.12
C ARG A 74 -14.46 13.32 12.05
N ALA A 75 -15.72 13.07 11.73
CA ALA A 75 -16.86 13.50 12.52
C ALA A 75 -18.10 12.67 12.18
N ILE A 76 -19.02 12.58 13.12
CA ILE A 76 -20.35 11.99 12.92
C ILE A 76 -21.33 13.13 12.70
N LYS A 77 -22.07 13.10 11.59
CA LYS A 77 -23.06 14.11 11.23
C LYS A 77 -24.36 13.92 12.04
N PRO A 78 -25.17 14.99 12.20
CA PRO A 78 -26.45 14.90 12.91
C PRO A 78 -27.43 13.87 12.32
N ASP A 79 -27.32 13.55 11.04
CA ASP A 79 -28.14 12.55 10.33
C ASP A 79 -27.58 11.11 10.42
N GLY A 80 -26.54 10.90 11.22
CA GLY A 80 -25.90 9.60 11.43
C GLY A 80 -24.83 9.22 10.39
N ARG A 81 -24.61 10.02 9.35
CA ARG A 81 -23.54 9.79 8.35
C ARG A 81 -22.18 10.18 8.90
N LEU A 82 -21.11 9.75 8.24
CA LEU A 82 -19.75 10.07 8.65
C LEU A 82 -19.09 11.07 7.71
N LYS A 83 -18.44 12.09 8.26
CA LYS A 83 -17.38 12.82 7.56
C LYS A 83 -16.08 12.02 7.66
N MET A 84 -15.28 12.06 6.61
CA MET A 84 -14.00 11.36 6.55
C MET A 84 -12.86 12.30 6.20
N ASP A 85 -11.67 11.98 6.72
CA ASP A 85 -10.40 12.59 6.30
C ASP A 85 -9.55 11.55 5.58
N LEU A 86 -8.74 11.97 4.62
CA LEU A 86 -7.92 11.06 3.82
C LEU A 86 -6.64 10.67 4.57
N VAL A 87 -6.22 9.42 4.40
CA VAL A 87 -4.93 8.90 4.84
C VAL A 87 -4.08 8.70 3.59
N GLY A 88 -3.01 9.49 3.46
CA GLY A 88 -2.15 9.54 2.28
C GLY A 88 -2.60 10.56 1.22
N GLY A 89 -1.85 10.66 0.12
CA GLY A 89 -1.98 11.74 -0.87
C GLY A 89 -2.84 11.38 -2.09
N PHE A 90 -4.14 11.67 -2.05
CA PHE A 90 -5.03 11.51 -3.21
C PHE A 90 -6.26 12.43 -3.14
N VAL A 91 -7.10 12.42 -4.18
CA VAL A 91 -8.27 13.28 -4.28
C VAL A 91 -9.58 12.53 -4.01
N TYR A 92 -10.56 13.22 -3.42
CA TYR A 92 -11.89 12.68 -3.12
C TYR A 92 -12.63 12.15 -4.35
N ASN A 93 -12.39 12.72 -5.54
CA ASN A 93 -12.95 12.25 -6.80
C ASN A 93 -12.63 10.78 -7.06
N ALA A 94 -11.44 10.33 -6.66
CA ALA A 94 -10.99 8.98 -6.89
C ALA A 94 -11.81 7.95 -6.10
N ILE A 95 -12.59 8.35 -5.09
CA ILE A 95 -13.28 7.44 -4.16
C ILE A 95 -14.81 7.62 -4.13
N GLU A 96 -15.40 8.45 -5.00
CA GLU A 96 -16.84 8.57 -5.09
C GLU A 96 -17.48 7.26 -5.60
N GLY A 97 -18.47 6.73 -4.87
CA GLY A 97 -19.14 5.48 -5.21
C GLY A 97 -18.44 4.22 -4.72
N GLU A 98 -17.30 4.35 -4.03
CA GLU A 98 -16.59 3.20 -3.48
C GLU A 98 -17.33 2.58 -2.30
N ASN A 99 -17.31 1.25 -2.22
CA ASN A 99 -17.63 0.54 -1.00
C ASN A 99 -16.48 0.70 -0.01
N CYS A 100 -16.82 0.72 1.28
CA CYS A 100 -15.85 0.85 2.35
C CYS A 100 -16.30 0.08 3.60
N THR A 101 -15.36 -0.12 4.51
CA THR A 101 -15.58 -0.76 5.80
C THR A 101 -14.99 0.12 6.89
N VAL A 102 -15.81 0.52 7.86
CA VAL A 102 -15.38 1.25 9.05
C VAL A 102 -14.93 0.24 10.10
N HIS A 103 -13.67 0.35 10.53
CA HIS A 103 -13.08 -0.47 11.56
C HIS A 103 -13.16 0.22 12.92
N LEU A 104 -13.86 -0.42 13.85
CA LEU A 104 -14.09 0.06 15.20
C LEU A 104 -12.87 -0.24 16.08
N ALA A 105 -12.06 0.77 16.41
CA ALA A 105 -10.85 0.59 17.19
C ALA A 105 -11.11 -0.02 18.58
N LYS A 106 -12.30 0.24 19.16
CA LYS A 106 -12.70 -0.21 20.50
C LYS A 106 -12.81 -1.73 20.65
N ASN A 107 -13.29 -2.43 19.63
CA ASN A 107 -13.62 -3.86 19.72
C ASN A 107 -13.26 -4.68 18.47
N GLY A 108 -12.75 -4.01 17.43
CA GLY A 108 -12.35 -4.63 16.17
C GLY A 108 -13.49 -5.02 15.25
N LYS A 109 -14.75 -4.72 15.58
CA LYS A 109 -15.89 -4.94 14.69
C LYS A 109 -15.74 -4.05 13.44
N GLU A 110 -16.29 -4.54 12.34
CA GLU A 110 -16.28 -3.87 11.05
C GLU A 110 -17.71 -3.61 10.61
N ILE A 111 -17.97 -2.41 10.07
CA ILE A 111 -19.29 -1.97 9.60
C ILE A 111 -19.16 -1.50 8.16
N SER A 112 -19.98 -2.05 7.27
CA SER A 112 -20.01 -1.69 5.86
C SER A 112 -20.61 -0.31 5.62
N GLY A 113 -20.17 0.36 4.57
CA GLY A 113 -20.79 1.58 4.06
C GLY A 113 -20.36 1.93 2.65
N THR A 114 -20.94 2.99 2.12
CA THR A 114 -20.63 3.53 0.79
C THR A 114 -20.14 4.97 0.92
N ILE A 115 -19.11 5.31 0.16
CA ILE A 115 -18.62 6.68 0.01
C ILE A 115 -19.42 7.39 -1.08
N LEU A 116 -19.94 8.57 -0.77
CA LEU A 116 -20.74 9.35 -1.71
C LEU A 116 -20.61 10.85 -1.44
N ILE A 117 -20.89 11.63 -2.48
CA ILE A 117 -21.12 13.06 -2.36
C ILE A 117 -22.50 13.33 -1.77
N HIS A 118 -22.63 14.38 -0.94
CA HIS A 118 -23.89 14.78 -0.35
C HIS A 118 -24.96 15.12 -1.41
N GLN A 119 -24.60 15.88 -2.46
CA GLN A 119 -25.51 16.21 -3.57
C GLN A 119 -25.52 15.11 -4.65
N THR A 120 -25.90 13.88 -4.28
CA THR A 120 -25.69 12.69 -5.14
C THR A 120 -26.45 12.71 -6.47
N SER A 121 -27.61 13.35 -6.58
CA SER A 121 -28.50 13.23 -7.76
C SER A 121 -28.93 14.56 -8.35
N VAL A 122 -28.80 14.67 -9.68
CA VAL A 122 -29.29 15.79 -10.49
C VAL A 122 -30.82 15.94 -10.46
N HIS A 123 -31.56 14.88 -10.10
CA HIS A 123 -33.02 14.95 -9.95
C HIS A 123 -33.44 15.75 -8.70
N VAL A 124 -32.53 15.92 -7.73
CA VAL A 124 -32.76 16.64 -6.47
C VAL A 124 -31.95 17.94 -6.44
N TYR A 125 -30.68 17.88 -6.85
CA TYR A 125 -29.74 19.00 -6.79
C TYR A 125 -29.33 19.42 -8.20
N LYS A 126 -29.74 20.63 -8.61
CA LYS A 126 -29.42 21.16 -9.95
C LYS A 126 -27.91 21.30 -10.20
N ASP A 127 -27.14 21.47 -9.14
CA ASP A 127 -25.69 21.69 -9.12
C ASP A 127 -24.88 20.41 -8.84
N ALA A 128 -25.52 19.23 -8.75
CA ALA A 128 -24.82 17.96 -8.48
C ALA A 128 -23.65 17.67 -9.45
N GLY A 129 -23.79 18.08 -10.72
CA GLY A 129 -22.75 17.89 -11.74
C GLY A 129 -21.48 18.71 -11.51
N THR A 130 -21.57 19.84 -10.81
CA THR A 130 -20.44 20.74 -10.52
C THR A 130 -20.06 20.77 -9.04
N ALA A 131 -20.78 20.03 -8.20
CA ALA A 131 -20.53 19.98 -6.77
C ALA A 131 -19.10 19.48 -6.49
N GLU A 132 -18.39 20.20 -5.64
CA GLU A 132 -17.00 19.91 -5.33
C GLU A 132 -16.88 18.61 -4.52
N ARG A 133 -15.95 17.73 -4.92
CA ARG A 133 -15.58 16.55 -4.14
C ARG A 133 -14.51 16.98 -3.14
N SER A 134 -14.94 17.31 -1.94
CA SER A 134 -14.08 17.80 -0.87
C SER A 134 -14.41 17.13 0.46
N GLN A 135 -13.55 17.33 1.46
CA GLN A 135 -13.73 16.85 2.83
C GLN A 135 -15.04 17.32 3.48
N ALA A 136 -15.58 18.46 3.03
CA ALA A 136 -16.83 19.00 3.54
C ALA A 136 -18.06 18.30 2.93
N ASN A 137 -17.92 17.77 1.71
CA ASN A 137 -19.04 17.37 0.87
C ASN A 137 -19.11 15.86 0.60
N MET A 138 -17.99 15.15 0.81
CA MET A 138 -17.92 13.71 0.77
C MET A 138 -18.22 13.10 2.14
N GLU A 139 -18.98 12.02 2.14
CA GLU A 139 -19.46 11.36 3.34
C GLU A 139 -19.54 9.85 3.16
N VAL A 140 -19.53 9.12 4.27
CA VAL A 140 -19.86 7.69 4.31
C VAL A 140 -21.30 7.54 4.77
N ARG A 141 -22.10 6.84 3.98
CA ARG A 141 -23.39 6.29 4.40
C ARG A 141 -23.17 4.85 4.83
N LEU A 142 -23.44 4.57 6.09
CA LEU A 142 -23.34 3.23 6.66
C LEU A 142 -24.48 2.35 6.16
N ASP A 143 -24.21 1.05 6.00
CA ASP A 143 -25.23 0.03 5.70
C ASP A 143 -25.95 -0.42 6.98
N GLU A 144 -26.30 0.57 7.82
CA GLU A 144 -26.92 0.40 9.13
C GLU A 144 -28.10 1.38 9.26
N LYS A 145 -29.11 1.00 10.04
CA LYS A 145 -30.34 1.80 10.20
C LYS A 145 -30.15 2.90 11.25
N VAL A 146 -29.25 3.84 10.98
CA VAL A 146 -28.98 5.02 11.81
C VAL A 146 -29.48 6.29 11.14
N ARG A 147 -29.99 7.21 11.95
CA ARG A 147 -30.55 8.51 11.54
C ARG A 147 -30.07 9.66 12.42
N THR A 148 -29.33 9.36 13.48
CA THR A 148 -28.78 10.35 14.38
C THR A 148 -27.33 10.05 14.72
N ALA A 149 -26.59 11.08 15.15
CA ALA A 149 -25.22 10.89 15.62
C ALA A 149 -25.13 9.92 16.81
N ASP A 150 -26.13 9.92 17.69
CA ASP A 150 -26.14 9.06 18.89
C ASP A 150 -26.40 7.59 18.54
N GLU A 151 -27.29 7.33 17.57
CA GLU A 151 -27.49 5.97 17.04
C GLU A 151 -26.21 5.44 16.38
N THR A 152 -25.49 6.28 15.62
CA THR A 152 -24.21 5.91 15.02
C THR A 152 -23.13 5.62 16.07
N ARG A 153 -23.04 6.45 17.12
CA ARG A 153 -22.14 6.17 18.26
C ARG A 153 -22.53 4.91 19.03
N ALA A 154 -23.81 4.59 19.12
CA ALA A 154 -24.28 3.37 19.76
C ALA A 154 -23.82 2.09 19.02
N LEU A 155 -23.49 2.17 17.72
CA LEU A 155 -22.81 1.10 16.99
C LEU A 155 -21.34 0.92 17.42
N GLY A 156 -20.79 1.90 18.14
CA GLY A 156 -19.42 1.98 18.62
C GLY A 156 -18.50 2.86 17.78
N ILE A 157 -19.01 3.48 16.70
CA ILE A 157 -18.21 4.29 15.77
C ILE A 157 -17.79 5.57 16.47
N GLU A 158 -16.51 5.88 16.40
CA GLU A 158 -15.93 7.11 16.94
C GLU A 158 -15.00 7.82 15.96
N VAL A 159 -14.71 9.09 16.26
CA VAL A 159 -13.70 9.85 15.53
C VAL A 159 -12.34 9.14 15.69
N GLY A 160 -11.64 8.95 14.57
CA GLY A 160 -10.38 8.24 14.50
C GLY A 160 -10.49 6.77 14.12
N ASP A 161 -11.70 6.21 13.99
CA ASP A 161 -11.87 4.88 13.41
C ASP A 161 -11.42 4.89 11.94
N PHE A 162 -10.72 3.83 11.52
CA PHE A 162 -10.23 3.72 10.15
C PHE A 162 -11.36 3.33 9.19
N ILE A 163 -11.27 3.82 7.97
CA ILE A 163 -12.15 3.50 6.85
C ILE A 163 -11.31 2.81 5.79
N PHE A 164 -11.56 1.52 5.60
CA PHE A 164 -10.91 0.70 4.59
C PHE A 164 -11.72 0.76 3.30
N PHE A 165 -11.06 0.95 2.15
CA PHE A 165 -11.74 0.91 0.86
C PHE A 165 -11.79 -0.51 0.32
N ASP A 166 -12.83 -0.82 -0.45
CA ASP A 166 -12.91 -2.09 -1.17
C ASP A 166 -11.79 -2.17 -2.22
N PRO A 167 -10.89 -3.18 -2.15
CA PRO A 167 -9.79 -3.30 -3.08
C PRO A 167 -10.24 -3.70 -4.49
N ARG A 168 -11.44 -4.26 -4.67
CA ARG A 168 -12.02 -4.69 -5.96
C ARG A 168 -11.04 -5.52 -6.80
N VAL A 169 -10.37 -6.48 -6.16
CA VAL A 169 -9.37 -7.33 -6.83
C VAL A 169 -10.04 -8.14 -7.95
N VAL A 170 -9.58 -7.96 -9.18
CA VAL A 170 -10.01 -8.72 -10.35
C VAL A 170 -8.78 -9.15 -11.15
N LEU A 171 -8.68 -10.45 -11.40
CA LEU A 171 -7.72 -11.04 -12.32
C LEU A 171 -8.40 -11.22 -13.67
N THR A 172 -7.75 -10.81 -14.75
CA THR A 172 -8.27 -10.98 -16.11
C THR A 172 -7.61 -12.18 -16.80
N ASP A 173 -8.32 -12.79 -17.74
CA ASP A 173 -7.77 -13.88 -18.56
C ASP A 173 -6.55 -13.43 -19.40
N SER A 174 -6.45 -12.13 -19.68
CA SER A 174 -5.32 -11.51 -20.37
C SER A 174 -4.09 -11.25 -19.48
N GLY A 175 -4.14 -11.62 -18.19
CA GLY A 175 -3.02 -11.49 -17.27
C GLY A 175 -2.94 -10.16 -16.50
N PHE A 176 -3.94 -9.29 -16.60
CA PHE A 176 -3.97 -8.04 -15.84
C PHE A 176 -4.55 -8.24 -14.43
N ILE A 177 -4.02 -7.48 -13.48
CA ILE A 177 -4.53 -7.38 -12.12
C ILE A 177 -5.14 -5.99 -11.94
N LYS A 178 -6.43 -5.92 -11.62
CA LYS A 178 -7.12 -4.67 -11.30
C LYS A 178 -7.40 -4.66 -9.81
N SER A 179 -6.87 -3.68 -9.08
CA SER A 179 -7.18 -3.51 -7.67
C SER A 179 -6.81 -2.10 -7.20
N ARG A 180 -7.41 -1.65 -6.11
CA ARG A 180 -6.78 -0.61 -5.29
C ARG A 180 -5.57 -1.20 -4.57
N HIS A 181 -4.67 -0.33 -4.14
CA HIS A 181 -3.52 -0.71 -3.32
C HIS A 181 -2.58 -1.67 -4.06
N LEU A 182 -2.50 -1.63 -5.40
CA LEU A 182 -1.39 -2.29 -6.09
C LEU A 182 -0.06 -1.67 -5.68
N ASP A 183 -0.09 -0.35 -5.54
CA ASP A 183 0.87 0.44 -4.78
C ASP A 183 0.73 0.17 -3.27
N ASP A 184 1.71 -0.44 -2.58
CA ASP A 184 2.91 -1.13 -3.10
C ASP A 184 2.88 -2.65 -2.80
N LYS A 185 1.67 -3.21 -2.75
CA LYS A 185 1.45 -4.65 -2.53
C LYS A 185 2.08 -5.50 -3.61
N VAL A 186 2.21 -4.97 -4.83
CA VAL A 186 2.87 -5.67 -5.93
C VAL A 186 4.35 -5.86 -5.64
N SER A 187 5.08 -4.80 -5.28
CA SER A 187 6.52 -4.94 -4.97
C SER A 187 6.73 -5.77 -3.72
N ALA A 188 5.89 -5.59 -2.69
CA ALA A 188 5.96 -6.44 -1.51
C ALA A 188 5.76 -7.93 -1.84
N ALA A 189 4.81 -8.27 -2.72
CA ALA A 189 4.62 -9.64 -3.21
C ALA A 189 5.86 -10.16 -3.97
N ILE A 190 6.47 -9.33 -4.81
CA ILE A 190 7.70 -9.67 -5.54
C ILE A 190 8.84 -9.97 -4.56
N LEU A 191 9.03 -9.15 -3.52
CA LEU A 191 10.07 -9.40 -2.52
C LEU A 191 9.82 -10.66 -1.69
N ILE A 192 8.56 -10.95 -1.35
CA ILE A 192 8.18 -12.20 -0.67
C ILE A 192 8.49 -13.41 -1.56
N GLU A 193 8.14 -13.36 -2.84
CA GLU A 193 8.44 -14.45 -3.78
C GLU A 193 9.95 -14.60 -3.98
N LEU A 194 10.70 -13.51 -4.09
CA LEU A 194 12.16 -13.56 -4.22
C LEU A 194 12.82 -14.24 -3.01
N LEU A 195 12.39 -13.91 -1.80
CA LEU A 195 12.84 -14.58 -0.57
C LEU A 195 12.48 -16.07 -0.56
N LYS A 196 11.27 -16.42 -1.01
CA LYS A 196 10.85 -17.82 -1.15
C LYS A 196 11.74 -18.58 -2.13
N GLU A 197 12.04 -18.01 -3.29
CA GLU A 197 12.92 -18.60 -4.31
C GLU A 197 14.34 -18.77 -3.78
N TYR A 198 14.88 -17.78 -3.06
CA TYR A 198 16.19 -17.89 -2.43
C TYR A 198 16.27 -19.04 -1.43
N HIS A 199 15.22 -19.22 -0.62
CA HIS A 199 15.14 -20.34 0.31
C HIS A 199 15.09 -21.69 -0.42
N ILE A 200 14.15 -21.85 -1.37
CA ILE A 200 13.91 -23.12 -2.06
C ILE A 200 15.14 -23.58 -2.86
N HIS A 201 15.81 -22.64 -3.51
CA HIS A 201 16.98 -22.93 -4.33
C HIS A 201 18.31 -22.79 -3.58
N ASN A 202 18.28 -22.51 -2.28
CA ASN A 202 19.48 -22.29 -1.45
C ASN A 202 20.46 -21.28 -2.08
N ILE A 203 19.92 -20.17 -2.61
CA ILE A 203 20.72 -19.13 -3.28
C ILE A 203 21.58 -18.40 -2.25
N THR A 204 22.89 -18.35 -2.52
CA THR A 204 23.82 -17.54 -1.73
C THR A 204 24.00 -16.17 -2.38
N LEU A 205 23.68 -15.10 -1.66
CA LEU A 205 23.84 -13.73 -2.16
C LEU A 205 25.30 -13.26 -2.06
N PRO A 206 25.76 -12.39 -2.98
CA PRO A 206 27.13 -11.86 -2.91
C PRO A 206 27.35 -10.96 -1.69
N TYR A 207 26.33 -10.20 -1.27
CA TYR A 207 26.38 -9.28 -0.14
C TYR A 207 25.22 -9.55 0.81
N THR A 208 25.42 -9.36 2.11
CA THR A 208 24.32 -9.36 3.07
C THR A 208 23.27 -8.34 2.64
N THR A 209 22.03 -8.80 2.50
CA THR A 209 20.93 -8.02 1.94
C THR A 209 19.75 -8.02 2.90
N HIS A 210 19.25 -6.83 3.20
CA HIS A 210 18.10 -6.60 4.06
C HIS A 210 16.87 -6.31 3.21
N PHE A 211 15.80 -7.04 3.46
CA PHE A 211 14.49 -6.83 2.87
C PHE A 211 13.62 -6.13 3.91
N TYR A 212 13.27 -4.87 3.64
CA TYR A 212 12.50 -4.03 4.54
C TYR A 212 11.08 -3.84 4.00
N PHE A 213 10.08 -4.26 4.75
CA PHE A 213 8.68 -3.98 4.49
C PHE A 213 8.22 -2.80 5.36
N SER A 214 7.99 -1.64 4.73
CA SER A 214 7.73 -0.38 5.43
C SER A 214 6.24 -0.08 5.67
N ALA A 215 5.95 0.87 6.57
CA ALA A 215 4.61 1.08 7.14
C ALA A 215 4.08 2.52 7.05
N PHE A 216 4.88 3.44 6.50
CA PHE A 216 4.60 4.87 6.51
C PHE A 216 5.14 5.55 5.25
N GLU A 217 5.16 4.85 4.12
CA GLU A 217 5.60 5.44 2.85
C GLU A 217 4.66 6.57 2.43
N GLU A 218 3.34 6.31 2.44
CA GLU A 218 2.28 7.16 1.86
C GLU A 218 2.11 8.53 2.56
N VAL A 219 2.89 8.76 3.62
CA VAL A 219 2.97 10.00 4.40
C VAL A 219 4.41 10.56 4.47
N GLY A 220 5.30 10.09 3.60
CA GLY A 220 6.65 10.60 3.37
C GLY A 220 7.75 10.04 4.28
N HIS A 221 7.56 8.88 4.92
CA HIS A 221 8.60 8.29 5.78
C HIS A 221 9.29 7.06 5.18
N GLY A 222 8.56 6.15 4.56
CA GLY A 222 9.12 4.90 4.00
C GLY A 222 10.00 4.12 4.99
N ALA A 223 11.07 3.49 4.49
CA ALA A 223 12.06 2.78 5.30
C ALA A 223 13.24 3.68 5.76
N ASN A 224 12.98 4.94 6.12
CA ASN A 224 14.01 5.91 6.51
C ASN A 224 14.60 5.74 7.94
N SER A 225 14.43 4.58 8.56
CA SER A 225 14.90 4.33 9.93
C SER A 225 15.25 2.85 10.13
N SER A 226 16.00 2.53 11.18
CA SER A 226 16.42 1.16 11.49
C SER A 226 17.29 0.53 10.40
N LEU A 227 18.02 1.37 9.65
CA LEU A 227 18.99 0.93 8.64
C LEU A 227 20.26 0.40 9.33
N PRO A 228 20.74 -0.80 8.96
CA PRO A 228 22.05 -1.28 9.38
C PRO A 228 23.16 -0.31 8.96
N LYS A 229 24.20 -0.15 9.80
CA LYS A 229 25.25 0.85 9.59
C LYS A 229 26.12 0.54 8.38
N GLU A 230 26.19 -0.73 8.02
CA GLU A 230 26.95 -1.30 6.92
C GLU A 230 26.24 -1.15 5.57
N THR A 231 25.01 -0.61 5.56
CA THR A 231 24.22 -0.39 4.34
C THR A 231 24.93 0.64 3.45
N VAL A 232 25.39 0.20 2.28
CA VAL A 232 26.05 1.06 1.28
C VAL A 232 25.16 1.33 0.05
N GLU A 233 24.14 0.50 -0.16
CA GLU A 233 23.18 0.62 -1.26
C GLU A 233 21.75 0.47 -0.71
N TYR A 234 20.85 1.33 -1.17
CA TYR A 234 19.43 1.34 -0.82
C TYR A 234 18.61 1.35 -2.12
N LEU A 235 17.77 0.35 -2.31
CA LEU A 235 16.88 0.19 -3.45
C LEU A 235 15.43 0.16 -2.96
N ALA A 236 14.62 1.14 -3.35
CA ALA A 236 13.17 1.07 -3.24
C ALA A 236 12.60 0.43 -4.50
N VAL A 237 11.69 -0.53 -4.31
CA VAL A 237 10.84 -1.07 -5.38
C VAL A 237 9.45 -0.54 -5.08
N ASP A 238 8.89 0.16 -6.06
CA ASP A 238 7.67 0.92 -5.91
C ASP A 238 6.95 1.03 -7.27
N MET A 239 5.76 1.61 -7.29
CA MET A 239 5.00 1.83 -8.51
C MET A 239 5.60 2.93 -9.39
N GLY A 240 5.55 2.72 -10.71
CA GLY A 240 5.90 3.74 -11.69
C GLY A 240 4.68 4.58 -12.03
N ALA A 241 4.68 5.85 -11.65
CA ALA A 241 3.61 6.76 -12.04
C ALA A 241 3.64 7.03 -13.56
N MET A 242 2.52 6.77 -14.23
CA MET A 242 2.31 7.11 -15.64
C MET A 242 1.82 8.55 -15.77
N GLY A 243 2.27 9.23 -16.83
CA GLY A 243 1.83 10.58 -17.13
C GLY A 243 2.32 11.03 -18.50
N ASP A 244 1.83 12.19 -18.92
CA ASP A 244 2.29 12.82 -20.16
C ASP A 244 3.81 12.97 -20.14
N ASP A 245 4.44 12.72 -21.29
CA ASP A 245 5.91 12.75 -21.48
C ASP A 245 6.73 11.73 -20.67
N GLN A 246 6.10 10.75 -20.00
CA GLN A 246 6.80 9.61 -19.40
C GLN A 246 6.95 8.44 -20.38
N ALA A 247 8.05 7.70 -20.26
CA ALA A 247 8.34 6.54 -21.11
C ALA A 247 7.82 5.20 -20.55
N THR A 248 7.13 5.22 -19.40
CA THR A 248 6.61 4.02 -18.74
C THR A 248 5.20 3.71 -19.23
N ASP A 249 4.89 2.42 -19.34
CA ASP A 249 3.56 1.90 -19.68
C ASP A 249 3.21 0.68 -18.81
N GLU A 250 2.06 0.07 -19.03
CA GLU A 250 1.60 -1.11 -18.28
C GLU A 250 2.37 -2.41 -18.61
N TYR A 251 3.33 -2.36 -19.55
CA TYR A 251 4.08 -3.52 -20.04
C TYR A 251 5.57 -3.45 -19.70
N THR A 252 6.02 -2.38 -19.05
CA THR A 252 7.44 -2.11 -18.80
C THR A 252 7.75 -2.00 -17.31
N VAL A 253 8.99 -2.34 -16.96
CA VAL A 253 9.56 -2.01 -15.65
C VAL A 253 10.45 -0.78 -15.81
N SER A 254 10.25 0.21 -14.97
CA SER A 254 10.95 1.49 -15.03
C SER A 254 12.05 1.60 -13.97
N ILE A 255 13.19 2.16 -14.38
CA ILE A 255 14.23 2.62 -13.46
C ILE A 255 14.04 4.13 -13.26
N CYS A 256 13.49 4.52 -12.11
CA CYS A 256 13.16 5.91 -11.87
C CYS A 256 14.41 6.80 -11.82
N VAL A 257 14.39 7.91 -12.55
CA VAL A 257 15.51 8.86 -12.63
C VAL A 257 15.39 9.97 -11.57
N LYS A 258 14.16 10.37 -11.26
CA LYS A 258 13.77 11.37 -10.26
C LYS A 258 12.29 11.24 -9.95
N ASP A 259 11.88 11.77 -8.81
CA ASP A 259 10.49 12.05 -8.49
C ASP A 259 10.30 13.55 -8.17
N ALA A 260 9.16 13.92 -7.58
CA ALA A 260 8.88 15.30 -7.16
C ALA A 260 9.79 15.79 -6.00
N SER A 261 10.39 14.87 -5.23
CA SER A 261 11.31 15.17 -4.13
C SER A 261 12.75 15.38 -4.60
N GLY A 262 13.17 14.74 -5.70
CA GLY A 262 14.49 14.95 -6.29
C GLY A 262 15.01 13.81 -7.15
N PRO A 263 16.24 13.95 -7.68
CA PRO A 263 16.90 12.90 -8.45
C PRO A 263 17.44 11.77 -7.55
N TYR A 264 17.44 10.54 -8.09
CA TYR A 264 18.08 9.39 -7.42
C TYR A 264 19.57 9.30 -7.72
N HIS A 265 20.27 8.42 -6.98
CA HIS A 265 21.72 8.25 -7.10
C HIS A 265 22.14 7.88 -8.53
N TYR A 266 22.95 8.72 -9.16
CA TYR A 266 23.31 8.58 -10.57
C TYR A 266 24.01 7.26 -10.89
N ASP A 267 25.05 6.88 -10.14
CA ASP A 267 25.84 5.68 -10.45
C ASP A 267 25.07 4.38 -10.24
N LEU A 268 24.33 4.25 -9.13
CA LEU A 268 23.45 3.10 -8.89
C LEU A 268 22.43 2.94 -10.02
N ARG A 269 21.81 4.04 -10.48
CA ARG A 269 20.92 4.01 -11.64
C ARG A 269 21.62 3.50 -12.90
N GLN A 270 22.81 4.00 -13.21
CA GLN A 270 23.57 3.57 -14.39
C GLN A 270 23.98 2.10 -14.29
N HIS A 271 24.31 1.63 -13.10
CA HIS A 271 24.57 0.22 -12.86
C HIS A 271 23.34 -0.64 -13.16
N MET A 272 22.15 -0.26 -12.67
CA MET A 272 20.91 -0.97 -12.97
C MET A 272 20.57 -0.97 -14.47
N VAL A 273 20.72 0.17 -15.15
CA VAL A 273 20.50 0.27 -16.60
C VAL A 273 21.44 -0.68 -17.35
N ALA A 274 22.73 -0.72 -16.98
CA ALA A 274 23.70 -1.62 -17.59
C ALA A 274 23.34 -3.10 -17.36
N LEU A 275 22.88 -3.45 -16.16
CA LEU A 275 22.40 -4.81 -15.86
C LEU A 275 21.19 -5.18 -16.72
N CYS A 276 20.23 -4.28 -16.90
CA CYS A 276 19.10 -4.52 -17.80
C CYS A 276 19.59 -4.75 -19.24
N LEU A 277 20.45 -3.88 -19.78
CA LEU A 277 20.97 -4.04 -21.14
C LEU A 277 21.76 -5.35 -21.35
N GLN A 278 22.46 -5.83 -20.32
CA GLN A 278 23.21 -7.10 -20.39
C GLN A 278 22.32 -8.35 -20.33
N ASN A 279 21.15 -8.25 -19.68
CA ASN A 279 20.27 -9.39 -19.41
C ASN A 279 18.96 -9.36 -20.20
N THR A 280 18.66 -8.27 -20.91
CA THR A 280 17.58 -8.25 -21.90
C THR A 280 17.96 -9.22 -23.01
N PRO A 281 17.16 -10.27 -23.25
CA PRO A 281 17.38 -11.14 -24.40
C PRO A 281 17.41 -10.29 -25.66
N ILE A 282 18.46 -10.42 -26.47
CA ILE A 282 18.45 -9.89 -27.83
C ILE A 282 17.42 -10.74 -28.58
N ASN A 283 16.18 -10.25 -28.65
CA ASN A 283 15.20 -10.72 -29.61
C ASN A 283 15.50 -10.12 -30.98
#